data_AF-A1SFM5-F1
#
_entry.id   AF-A1SFM5-F1
#
_cell.length_a   1.000
_cell.length_b   1.000
_cell.length_c   1.000
_cell.angle_alpha   90.00
_cell.angle_beta   90.00
_cell.angle_gamma   90.00
#
_symmetry.space_group_name_H-M   'P 1'
#
loop_
_entity.id
_entity.type
_entity.pdbx_description
1 polymer ?
#
loop_
_entity_poly.entity_id
_entity_poly.type
_entity_poly.pdbx_seq_one_letter_code
_entity_poly.pdbx_strand_id
1 'polypeptide(L)'
;MIYEPSFMSDAVEDSPSRRESNTEKEARLIDQAISMQASLRDWYGALGTGFLVVVLVLSVVGVAFAFAGGDDSVELFGLEARRTTWLGWLAVATFSLTLVDIVLDPRGASRRRGEAVKELVVLKNDYRDAAAAGVSPEVQALLSQKYRDVTGRLPEIPNVLFNPLKSAHLRKLEVSRVLSQHPGMGALRARRRVRQRLP
;
A
#
# COMPACT_ATOMS: atom_id res chain seq x y z
N MET A 1 -55.26 -2.04 -29.50
CA MET A 1 -54.09 -1.37 -30.11
C MET A 1 -52.88 -1.85 -29.32
N ILE A 2 -52.22 -2.90 -29.83
CA ILE A 2 -51.17 -3.65 -29.14
C ILE A 2 -49.84 -3.11 -29.70
N TYR A 3 -49.01 -2.57 -28.81
CA TYR A 3 -47.70 -2.04 -29.15
C TYR A 3 -46.70 -3.20 -29.09
N GLU A 4 -46.33 -3.78 -30.23
CA GLU A 4 -45.18 -4.67 -30.32
C GLU A 4 -43.90 -3.80 -30.34
N PRO A 5 -43.03 -3.88 -29.32
CA PRO A 5 -41.71 -3.30 -29.43
C PRO A 5 -40.93 -4.16 -30.43
N SER A 6 -40.84 -3.64 -31.66
CA SER A 6 -39.84 -4.04 -32.65
C SER A 6 -38.47 -3.95 -31.98
N PHE A 7 -37.99 -5.09 -31.50
CA PHE A 7 -36.61 -5.30 -31.15
C PHE A 7 -35.81 -5.16 -32.45
N MET A 8 -35.42 -3.92 -32.75
CA MET A 8 -34.21 -3.66 -33.50
C MET A 8 -33.10 -4.43 -32.78
N SER A 9 -32.86 -5.63 -33.32
CA SER A 9 -31.60 -6.32 -33.31
C SER A 9 -30.58 -5.39 -33.95
N ASP A 10 -30.21 -4.34 -33.22
CA ASP A 10 -28.90 -3.72 -33.37
C ASP A 10 -27.93 -4.84 -33.06
N ALA A 11 -27.51 -5.52 -34.13
CA ALA A 11 -26.19 -6.08 -34.21
C ALA A 11 -25.26 -4.92 -33.83
N VAL A 12 -24.97 -4.84 -32.52
CA VAL A 12 -23.96 -3.96 -31.96
C VAL A 12 -22.69 -4.43 -32.64
N GLU A 13 -22.40 -3.76 -33.74
CA GLU A 13 -21.21 -3.87 -34.53
C GLU A 13 -20.07 -3.72 -33.53
N ASP A 14 -19.46 -4.86 -33.21
CA ASP A 14 -18.44 -5.04 -32.20
C ASP A 14 -17.19 -4.30 -32.68
N SER A 15 -17.19 -3.00 -32.41
CA SER A 15 -16.20 -2.06 -32.90
C SER A 15 -14.82 -2.54 -32.43
N PRO A 16 -13.84 -2.71 -33.34
CA PRO A 16 -12.53 -3.29 -33.03
C PRO A 16 -11.73 -2.51 -31.98
N SER A 17 -12.17 -1.30 -31.61
CA SER A 17 -11.63 -0.47 -30.54
C SER A 17 -12.08 -0.84 -29.12
N ARG A 18 -13.04 -1.76 -28.93
CA ARG A 18 -13.56 -2.17 -27.60
C ARG A 18 -12.99 -3.48 -27.05
N ARG A 19 -12.28 -4.26 -27.88
CA ARG A 19 -11.57 -5.47 -27.47
C ARG A 19 -10.13 -5.15 -27.07
N GLU A 20 -9.93 -4.24 -26.12
CA GLU A 20 -8.74 -4.39 -25.27
C GLU A 20 -8.78 -5.84 -24.77
N SER A 21 -7.75 -6.62 -25.14
CA SER A 21 -7.71 -8.04 -24.78
C SER A 21 -7.87 -8.14 -23.25
N ASN A 22 -8.70 -9.06 -22.76
CA ASN A 22 -8.90 -9.23 -21.31
C ASN A 22 -7.55 -9.35 -20.56
N THR A 23 -6.54 -9.89 -21.25
CA THR A 23 -5.14 -9.98 -20.84
C THR A 23 -4.49 -8.63 -20.55
N GLU A 24 -4.70 -7.60 -21.38
CA GLU A 24 -4.16 -6.24 -21.14
C GLU A 24 -4.85 -5.56 -19.95
N LYS A 25 -6.16 -5.78 -19.79
CA LYS A 25 -6.90 -5.28 -18.61
C LYS A 25 -6.35 -5.90 -17.34
N GLU A 26 -6.22 -7.21 -17.30
CA GLU A 26 -5.64 -7.95 -16.17
C GLU A 26 -4.20 -7.51 -15.89
N ALA A 27 -3.35 -7.36 -16.91
CA ALA A 27 -1.98 -6.89 -16.76
C ALA A 27 -1.89 -5.49 -16.11
N ARG A 28 -2.78 -4.56 -16.50
CA ARG A 28 -2.86 -3.23 -15.87
C ARG A 28 -3.32 -3.30 -14.42
N LEU A 29 -4.31 -4.16 -14.12
CA LEU A 29 -4.78 -4.38 -12.75
C LEU A 29 -3.68 -4.99 -11.87
N ILE A 30 -2.87 -5.92 -12.41
CA ILE A 30 -1.71 -6.49 -11.72
C ILE A 30 -0.69 -5.39 -11.38
N ASP A 31 -0.34 -4.52 -12.33
CA ASP A 31 0.63 -3.44 -12.09
C ASP A 31 0.14 -2.42 -11.05
N GLN A 32 -1.15 -2.08 -11.10
CA GLN A 32 -1.81 -1.26 -10.10
C GLN A 32 -1.75 -1.95 -8.72
N ALA A 33 -2.12 -3.23 -8.63
CA ALA A 33 -2.11 -4.01 -7.39
C ALA A 33 -0.69 -4.09 -6.78
N ILE A 34 0.34 -4.32 -7.59
CA ILE A 34 1.75 -4.32 -7.14
C ILE A 34 2.09 -2.99 -6.47
N SER A 35 1.76 -1.88 -7.12
CA SER A 35 2.06 -0.55 -6.60
C SER A 35 1.32 -0.24 -5.30
N MET A 36 0.05 -0.64 -5.20
CA MET A 36 -0.77 -0.45 -4.01
C MET A 36 -0.27 -1.31 -2.83
N GLN A 37 -0.02 -2.60 -3.06
CA GLN A 37 0.48 -3.53 -2.04
C GLN A 37 1.87 -3.14 -1.56
N ALA A 38 2.76 -2.68 -2.45
CA ALA A 38 4.08 -2.18 -2.09
C ALA A 38 4.00 -0.92 -1.22
N SER A 39 3.09 0.00 -1.54
CA SER A 39 2.89 1.24 -0.77
C SER A 39 2.36 0.93 0.63
N LEU A 40 1.42 -0.01 0.76
CA LEU A 40 0.94 -0.49 2.05
C LEU A 40 2.03 -1.19 2.86
N ARG A 41 2.82 -2.06 2.23
CA ARG A 41 3.97 -2.72 2.88
C ARG A 41 4.91 -1.69 3.51
N ASP A 42 5.29 -0.68 2.74
CA ASP A 42 6.25 0.35 3.18
C ASP A 42 5.66 1.20 4.32
N TRP A 43 4.37 1.55 4.23
CA TRP A 43 3.68 2.30 5.28
C TRP A 43 3.58 1.51 6.60
N TYR A 44 3.12 0.26 6.55
CA TYR A 44 3.07 -0.61 7.73
C TYR A 44 4.46 -0.93 8.30
N GLY A 45 5.47 -1.05 7.43
CA GLY A 45 6.87 -1.24 7.85
C GLY A 45 7.41 -0.02 8.60
N ALA A 46 7.14 1.19 8.10
CA ALA A 46 7.49 2.43 8.79
C ALA A 46 6.74 2.57 10.12
N LEU A 47 5.44 2.27 10.14
CA LEU A 47 4.62 2.33 11.35
C LEU A 47 5.14 1.38 12.44
N GLY A 48 5.40 0.10 12.11
CA GLY A 48 5.93 -0.87 13.06
C GLY A 48 7.37 -0.60 13.49
N THR A 49 8.15 0.12 12.68
CA THR A 49 9.48 0.62 13.11
C THR A 49 9.32 1.79 14.07
N GLY A 50 8.40 2.71 13.77
CA GLY A 50 8.07 3.86 14.61
C GLY A 50 7.61 3.44 16.02
N PHE A 51 6.68 2.50 16.14
CA PHE A 51 6.23 2.00 17.45
C PHE A 51 7.38 1.47 18.31
N LEU A 52 8.27 0.66 17.74
CA LEU A 52 9.42 0.15 18.47
C LEU A 52 10.39 1.25 18.89
N VAL A 53 10.68 2.22 18.01
CA VAL A 53 11.54 3.35 18.36
C VAL A 53 10.94 4.13 19.53
N VAL A 54 9.64 4.41 19.49
CA VAL A 54 8.95 5.11 20.59
C VAL A 54 9.03 4.30 21.89
N VAL A 55 8.73 3.01 21.86
CA VAL A 55 8.81 2.13 23.04
C VAL A 55 10.24 2.10 23.61
N LEU A 56 11.26 2.00 22.76
CA LEU A 56 12.66 2.02 23.19
C LEU A 56 13.05 3.36 23.83
N VAL A 57 12.65 4.49 23.23
CA VAL A 57 12.92 5.82 23.77
C VAL A 57 12.23 5.98 25.13
N LEU A 58 10.95 5.62 25.25
CA LEU A 58 10.22 5.68 26.53
C LEU A 58 10.86 4.78 27.59
N SER A 59 11.35 3.61 27.20
CA SER A 59 12.06 2.70 28.12
C SER A 59 13.36 3.32 28.62
N VAL A 60 14.16 3.93 27.74
CA VAL A 60 15.41 4.62 28.12
C VAL A 60 15.12 5.80 29.04
N VAL A 61 14.11 6.60 28.72
CA VAL A 61 13.66 7.72 29.58
C VAL A 61 13.22 7.19 30.95
N GLY A 62 12.46 6.09 31.00
CA GLY A 62 12.02 5.49 32.26
C GLY A 62 13.18 4.99 33.12
N VAL A 63 14.16 4.32 32.51
CA VAL A 63 15.39 3.91 33.20
C VAL A 63 16.15 5.12 33.72
N ALA A 64 16.31 6.18 32.93
CA ALA A 64 16.98 7.39 33.36
C ALA A 64 16.24 8.06 34.55
N PHE A 65 14.91 8.12 34.51
CA PHE A 65 14.10 8.63 35.62
C PHE A 65 14.19 7.77 36.88
N ALA A 66 14.29 6.45 36.73
CA ALA A 66 14.45 5.53 37.86
C ALA A 66 15.82 5.68 38.56
N PHE A 67 16.87 6.06 37.82
CA PHE A 67 18.24 6.21 38.36
C PHE A 67 18.65 7.65 38.69
N ALA A 68 17.94 8.66 38.19
CA ALA A 68 18.05 10.00 38.75
C ALA A 68 17.69 9.89 40.25
N GLY A 69 18.63 10.13 41.15
CA GLY A 69 18.38 10.04 42.60
C GLY A 69 17.46 11.16 43.10
N GLY A 70 16.76 10.94 44.22
CA GLY A 70 15.84 11.91 44.85
C GLY A 70 14.36 11.66 44.52
N ASP A 71 13.48 11.73 45.53
CA ASP A 71 12.02 11.57 45.36
C ASP A 71 11.34 12.94 45.18
N ASP A 72 12.03 13.83 44.46
CA ASP A 72 11.59 15.21 44.25
C ASP A 72 10.34 15.25 43.37
N SER A 73 9.49 16.26 43.60
CA SER A 73 8.42 16.58 42.68
C SER A 73 9.03 17.08 41.36
N VAL A 74 8.46 16.61 40.26
CA VAL A 74 8.85 17.03 38.91
C VAL A 74 7.61 17.58 38.23
N GLU A 75 7.75 18.76 37.65
CA GLU A 75 6.71 19.37 36.83
C GLU A 75 6.91 18.95 35.37
N LEU A 76 5.93 18.28 34.78
CA LEU A 76 5.89 17.95 33.36
C LEU A 76 4.54 18.41 32.78
N PHE A 77 4.58 19.14 31.67
CA PHE A 77 3.38 19.68 31.00
C PHE A 77 2.45 20.51 31.92
N GLY A 78 3.01 21.22 32.90
CA GLY A 78 2.24 22.02 33.87
C GLY A 78 1.57 21.21 34.98
N LEU A 79 1.89 19.92 35.12
CA LEU A 79 1.44 19.06 36.20
C LEU A 79 2.62 18.73 37.11
N GLU A 80 2.49 19.02 38.40
CA GLU A 80 3.46 18.64 39.42
C GLU A 80 3.06 17.29 40.04
N ALA A 81 3.96 16.31 39.98
CA ALA A 81 3.76 15.03 40.64
C ALA A 81 5.10 14.45 41.12
N ARG A 82 5.04 13.49 42.04
CA ARG A 82 6.23 12.76 42.48
C ARG A 82 6.83 11.99 41.31
N ARG A 83 8.17 11.90 41.26
CA ARG A 83 8.89 11.14 40.24
C ARG A 83 8.39 9.70 40.09
N THR A 84 8.11 9.04 41.21
CA THR A 84 7.51 7.69 41.25
C THR A 84 6.16 7.60 40.53
N THR A 85 5.33 8.65 40.63
CA THR A 85 4.04 8.74 39.93
C THR A 85 4.24 8.88 38.42
N TRP A 86 5.17 9.74 37.99
CA TRP A 86 5.54 9.88 36.58
C TRP A 86 6.10 8.60 35.98
N LEU A 87 6.94 7.87 36.74
CA LEU A 87 7.47 6.58 36.31
C LEU A 87 6.35 5.54 36.12
N GLY A 88 5.35 5.53 37.01
CA GLY A 88 4.16 4.70 36.87
C GLY A 88 3.37 5.01 35.60
N TRP A 89 3.11 6.29 35.32
CA TRP A 89 2.44 6.71 34.09
C TRP A 89 3.22 6.34 32.83
N LEU A 90 4.54 6.51 32.86
CA LEU A 90 5.41 6.13 31.75
C LEU A 90 5.38 4.62 31.50
N ALA A 91 5.35 3.80 32.56
CA ALA A 91 5.22 2.36 32.45
C ALA A 91 3.87 1.95 31.84
N VAL A 92 2.76 2.58 32.29
CA VAL A 92 1.41 2.35 31.74
C VAL A 92 1.35 2.75 30.26
N ALA A 93 1.90 3.89 29.89
CA ALA A 93 1.94 4.35 28.50
C ALA A 93 2.77 3.41 27.62
N THR A 94 3.95 3.00 28.08
CA THR A 94 4.82 2.06 27.36
C THR A 94 4.12 0.71 27.15
N PHE A 95 3.50 0.16 28.21
CA PHE A 95 2.74 -1.09 28.12
C PHE A 95 1.56 -0.98 27.15
N SER A 96 0.81 0.13 27.21
CA SER A 96 -0.31 0.37 26.30
C SER A 96 0.13 0.42 24.84
N LEU A 97 1.25 1.09 24.54
CA LEU A 97 1.83 1.12 23.21
C LEU A 97 2.28 -0.26 22.74
N THR A 98 2.89 -1.06 23.62
CA THR A 98 3.25 -2.46 23.31
C THR A 98 2.01 -3.30 23.00
N LEU A 99 0.91 -3.13 23.75
CA LEU A 99 -0.35 -3.83 23.47
C LEU A 99 -0.90 -3.45 22.10
N VAL A 100 -0.91 -2.15 21.76
CA VAL A 100 -1.33 -1.67 20.43
C VAL A 100 -0.45 -2.25 19.32
N ASP A 101 0.88 -2.31 19.49
CA ASP A 101 1.80 -2.90 18.50
C ASP A 101 1.51 -4.39 18.29
N ILE A 102 1.25 -5.15 19.37
CA ILE A 102 0.91 -6.57 19.31
C ILE A 102 -0.43 -6.78 18.59
N VAL A 103 -1.46 -5.99 18.93
CA VAL A 103 -2.82 -6.16 18.38
C VAL A 103 -2.88 -5.77 16.90
N LEU A 104 -2.21 -4.67 16.52
CA LEU A 104 -2.23 -4.20 15.13
C LEU A 104 -1.30 -5.02 14.22
N ASP A 105 -0.28 -5.67 14.78
CA ASP A 105 0.75 -6.44 14.06
C ASP A 105 1.22 -5.73 12.77
N PRO A 106 1.69 -4.46 12.84
CA PRO A 106 2.05 -3.70 11.65
C PRO A 106 3.20 -4.39 10.88
N ARG A 107 4.07 -5.11 11.59
CA ARG A 107 5.21 -5.82 10.99
C ARG A 107 4.77 -7.07 10.24
N GLY A 108 3.90 -7.89 10.82
CA GLY A 108 3.35 -9.04 10.11
C GLY A 108 2.49 -8.59 8.94
N ALA A 109 1.71 -7.52 9.09
CA ALA A 109 0.98 -6.90 7.97
C ALA A 109 1.94 -6.49 6.83
N SER A 110 3.04 -5.81 7.15
CA SER A 110 4.07 -5.45 6.16
C SER A 110 4.64 -6.71 5.46
N ARG A 111 4.99 -7.77 6.21
CA ARG A 111 5.52 -9.02 5.63
C ARG A 111 4.53 -9.68 4.67
N ARG A 112 3.27 -9.87 5.09
CA ARG A 112 2.20 -10.46 4.25
C ARG A 112 2.00 -9.67 2.95
N ARG A 113 2.05 -8.34 3.04
CA ARG A 113 1.97 -7.45 1.85
C ARG A 113 3.22 -7.57 0.97
N GLY A 114 4.39 -7.76 1.57
CA GLY A 114 5.63 -8.03 0.84
C GLY A 114 5.61 -9.35 0.07
N GLU A 115 5.04 -10.40 0.65
CA GLU A 115 4.80 -11.69 -0.02
C GLU A 115 3.80 -11.53 -1.18
N ALA A 116 2.68 -10.85 -0.95
CA ALA A 116 1.71 -10.52 -2.00
C ALA A 116 2.34 -9.78 -3.19
N VAL A 117 3.25 -8.83 -2.93
CA VAL A 117 4.01 -8.14 -3.99
C VAL A 117 4.89 -9.11 -4.78
N LYS A 118 5.58 -10.04 -4.12
CA LYS A 118 6.43 -11.04 -4.81
C LYS A 118 5.59 -11.91 -5.74
N GLU A 119 4.45 -12.39 -5.26
CA GLU A 119 3.53 -13.23 -6.04
C GLU A 119 2.96 -12.50 -7.24
N LEU A 120 2.53 -11.24 -7.06
CA LEU A 120 2.06 -10.40 -8.16
C LEU A 120 3.16 -10.09 -9.18
N VAL A 121 4.41 -9.91 -8.75
CA VAL A 121 5.55 -9.69 -9.67
C VAL A 121 5.81 -10.94 -10.51
N VAL A 122 5.75 -12.13 -9.92
CA VAL A 122 5.84 -13.39 -10.68
C VAL A 122 4.73 -13.46 -11.72
N LEU A 123 3.48 -13.21 -11.30
CA LEU A 123 2.33 -13.19 -12.21
C LEU A 123 2.51 -12.16 -13.34
N LYS A 124 2.99 -10.94 -13.04
CA LYS A 124 3.28 -9.91 -14.04
C LYS A 124 4.31 -10.38 -15.06
N ASN A 125 5.34 -11.10 -14.62
CA ASN A 125 6.35 -11.63 -15.53
C ASN A 125 5.75 -12.69 -16.46
N ASP A 126 4.88 -13.58 -15.96
CA ASP A 126 4.18 -14.55 -16.80
C ASP A 126 3.36 -13.88 -17.92
N TYR A 127 2.63 -12.81 -17.58
CA TYR A 127 1.88 -12.02 -18.56
C TYR A 127 2.80 -11.34 -19.59
N ARG A 128 3.96 -10.83 -19.14
CA ARG A 128 4.94 -10.20 -20.03
C ARG A 128 5.55 -11.22 -21.00
N ASP A 129 5.88 -12.40 -20.51
CA ASP A 129 6.51 -13.45 -21.31
C ASP A 129 5.52 -14.03 -22.32
N ALA A 130 4.24 -14.22 -21.94
CA ALA A 130 3.17 -14.59 -22.86
C ALA A 130 2.89 -13.52 -23.92
N ALA A 131 2.94 -12.24 -23.54
CA ALA A 131 2.79 -11.14 -24.50
C ALA A 131 3.93 -11.12 -25.53
N ALA A 132 5.16 -11.45 -25.13
CA ALA A 132 6.30 -11.54 -26.04
C ALA A 132 6.24 -12.76 -26.98
N ALA A 133 5.69 -13.89 -26.51
CA ALA A 133 5.53 -15.11 -27.30
C ALA A 133 4.32 -15.10 -28.26
N GLY A 134 3.39 -14.16 -28.06
CA GLY A 134 2.09 -14.18 -28.72
C GLY A 134 1.08 -14.98 -27.91
N VAL A 135 -0.07 -14.35 -27.60
CA VAL A 135 -1.07 -14.93 -26.70
C VAL A 135 -1.99 -15.87 -27.47
N SER A 136 -1.81 -17.18 -27.31
CA SER A 136 -2.80 -18.18 -27.76
C SER A 136 -4.03 -18.20 -26.82
N PRO A 137 -5.21 -18.61 -27.30
CA PRO A 137 -6.41 -18.72 -26.46
C PRO A 137 -6.23 -19.63 -25.23
N GLU A 138 -5.45 -20.71 -25.37
CA GLU A 138 -5.13 -21.62 -24.27
C GLU A 138 -4.26 -20.96 -23.20
N VAL A 139 -3.22 -20.23 -23.63
CA VAL A 139 -2.35 -19.46 -22.71
C VAL A 139 -3.15 -18.37 -22.02
N GLN A 140 -4.07 -17.71 -22.72
CA GLN A 140 -4.96 -16.71 -22.13
C GLN A 140 -5.83 -17.31 -21.03
N ALA A 141 -6.47 -18.46 -21.28
CA ALA A 141 -7.31 -19.13 -20.29
C ALA A 141 -6.51 -19.52 -19.04
N LEU A 142 -5.29 -20.05 -19.23
CA LEU A 142 -4.37 -20.41 -18.15
C LEU A 142 -3.97 -19.17 -17.31
N LEU A 143 -3.62 -18.06 -17.96
CA LEU A 143 -3.26 -16.82 -17.28
C LEU A 143 -4.42 -16.23 -16.50
N SER A 144 -5.63 -16.19 -17.08
CA SER A 144 -6.82 -15.72 -16.37
C SER A 144 -7.18 -16.60 -15.17
N GLN A 145 -6.97 -17.92 -15.26
CA GLN A 145 -7.10 -18.81 -14.10
C GLN A 145 -6.07 -18.46 -13.02
N LYS A 146 -4.79 -18.38 -13.39
CA LYS A 146 -3.70 -18.03 -12.47
C LYS A 146 -3.92 -16.65 -11.83
N TYR A 147 -4.46 -15.69 -12.58
CA TYR A 147 -4.84 -14.38 -12.07
C TYR A 147 -5.89 -14.48 -10.98
N ARG A 148 -6.99 -15.21 -11.19
CA ARG A 148 -8.02 -15.42 -10.16
C ARG A 148 -7.46 -16.11 -8.93
N ASP A 149 -6.64 -17.14 -9.12
CA ASP A 149 -6.03 -17.90 -8.03
C ASP A 149 -5.09 -17.02 -7.19
N VAL A 150 -4.21 -16.25 -7.85
CA VAL A 150 -3.27 -15.35 -7.17
C VAL A 150 -4.01 -14.21 -6.50
N THR A 151 -4.96 -13.56 -7.17
CA THR A 151 -5.67 -12.40 -6.59
C THR A 151 -6.62 -12.79 -5.45
N GLY A 152 -7.23 -13.98 -5.50
CA GLY A 152 -8.12 -14.48 -4.45
C GLY A 152 -7.45 -14.77 -3.11
N ARG A 153 -6.12 -14.97 -3.10
CA ARG A 153 -5.33 -15.20 -1.87
C ARG A 153 -4.61 -13.96 -1.35
N LEU A 154 -4.63 -12.84 -2.08
CA LEU A 154 -3.94 -11.63 -1.62
C LEU A 154 -4.69 -10.99 -0.45
N PRO A 155 -3.97 -10.36 0.49
CA PRO A 155 -4.61 -9.55 1.50
C PRO A 155 -5.44 -8.43 0.85
N GLU A 156 -6.70 -8.30 1.26
CA GLU A 156 -7.63 -7.29 0.72
C GLU A 156 -7.11 -5.87 0.93
N ILE A 157 -7.32 -4.98 -0.03
CA ILE A 157 -6.99 -3.56 0.12
C ILE A 157 -8.20 -2.87 0.77
N PRO A 158 -8.05 -2.20 1.93
CA PRO A 158 -9.15 -1.50 2.55
C PRO A 158 -9.76 -0.46 1.61
N ASN A 159 -11.08 -0.45 1.50
CA ASN A 159 -11.80 0.42 0.55
C ASN A 159 -11.49 1.91 0.78
N VAL A 160 -11.35 2.33 2.04
CA VAL A 160 -10.98 3.70 2.44
C VAL A 160 -9.61 4.12 1.92
N LEU A 161 -8.70 3.17 1.68
CA LEU A 161 -7.36 3.43 1.15
C LEU A 161 -7.27 3.27 -0.36
N PHE A 162 -8.29 2.69 -1.01
CA PHE A 162 -8.22 2.38 -2.44
C PHE A 162 -7.99 3.62 -3.30
N ASN A 163 -8.80 4.68 -3.13
CA ASN A 163 -8.66 5.92 -3.90
C ASN A 163 -7.33 6.65 -3.65
N PRO A 164 -6.89 6.85 -2.39
CA PRO A 164 -5.56 7.37 -2.10
C PRO A 164 -4.44 6.56 -2.77
N LEU A 165 -4.45 5.23 -2.64
CA LEU A 165 -3.42 4.36 -3.20
C LEU A 165 -3.44 4.39 -4.73
N LYS A 166 -4.62 4.46 -5.35
CA LYS A 166 -4.78 4.61 -6.80
C LYS A 166 -4.18 5.93 -7.28
N SER A 167 -4.46 7.03 -6.58
CA SER A 167 -3.87 8.34 -6.89
C SER A 167 -2.34 8.32 -6.76
N ALA A 168 -1.81 7.63 -5.74
CA ALA A 168 -0.38 7.48 -5.52
C ALA A 168 0.29 6.67 -6.64
N HIS A 169 -0.36 5.58 -7.10
CA HIS A 169 0.09 4.81 -8.25
C HIS A 169 0.12 5.66 -9.53
N LEU A 170 -0.95 6.40 -9.84
CA LEU A 170 -0.99 7.28 -11.00
C LEU A 170 0.09 8.37 -10.94
N ARG A 171 0.31 8.96 -9.77
CA ARG A 171 1.39 9.93 -9.54
C ARG A 171 2.77 9.31 -9.77
N LYS A 172 2.98 8.06 -9.34
CA LYS A 172 4.24 7.32 -9.57
C LYS A 172 4.46 7.09 -11.07
N LEU A 173 3.43 6.68 -11.81
CA LEU A 173 3.51 6.50 -13.26
C LEU A 173 3.88 7.81 -13.97
N GLU A 174 3.24 8.92 -13.62
CA GLU A 174 3.52 10.22 -14.23
C GLU A 174 4.93 10.73 -13.88
N VAL A 175 5.39 10.54 -12.63
CA VAL A 175 6.78 10.84 -12.25
C VAL A 175 7.76 10.00 -13.07
N SER A 176 7.48 8.71 -13.25
CA SER A 176 8.30 7.83 -14.09
C SER A 176 8.32 8.31 -15.55
N ARG A 177 7.17 8.71 -16.10
CA ARG A 177 7.06 9.26 -17.46
C ARG A 177 7.89 10.54 -17.63
N VAL A 178 7.82 11.47 -16.68
CA VAL A 178 8.63 12.71 -16.70
C VAL A 178 10.12 12.41 -16.67
N LEU A 179 10.54 11.45 -15.84
CA LEU A 179 11.95 11.01 -15.75
C LEU A 179 12.43 10.36 -17.05
N SER A 180 11.60 9.52 -17.67
CA SER A 180 11.91 8.92 -18.98
C SER A 180 12.06 9.97 -20.09
N GLN A 181 11.24 11.03 -20.05
CA GLN A 181 11.30 12.13 -21.03
C GLN A 181 12.49 13.08 -20.81
N HIS A 182 13.03 13.16 -19.58
CA HIS A 182 14.13 14.07 -19.23
C HIS A 182 15.23 13.31 -18.47
N PRO A 183 16.05 12.49 -19.18
CA PRO A 183 17.19 11.81 -18.56
C PRO A 183 18.10 12.80 -17.84
N GLY A 184 18.54 12.47 -16.63
CA GLY A 184 19.36 13.35 -15.78
C GLY A 184 18.57 14.30 -14.88
N MET A 185 17.23 14.38 -15.00
CA MET A 185 16.41 15.09 -14.03
C MET A 185 16.38 14.32 -12.69
N GLY A 186 16.70 15.01 -11.58
CA GLY A 186 16.58 14.42 -10.24
C GLY A 186 15.12 14.11 -9.87
N ALA A 187 14.89 13.00 -9.17
CA ALA A 187 13.55 12.53 -8.77
C ALA A 187 12.72 13.57 -8.00
N LEU A 188 13.37 14.39 -7.16
CA LEU A 188 12.69 15.47 -6.43
C LEU A 188 12.12 16.55 -7.36
N ARG A 189 12.87 16.94 -8.40
CA ARG A 189 12.41 17.92 -9.41
C ARG A 189 11.25 17.34 -10.22
N ALA A 190 11.34 16.08 -10.64
CA ALA A 190 10.24 15.40 -11.33
C ALA A 190 8.96 15.37 -10.47
N ARG A 191 9.07 14.99 -9.18
CA ARG A 191 7.93 15.02 -8.23
C ARG A 191 7.32 16.41 -8.06
N ARG A 192 8.14 17.46 -7.94
CA ARG A 192 7.66 18.85 -7.87
C ARG A 192 6.89 19.24 -9.13
N ARG A 193 7.42 18.91 -10.31
CA ARG A 193 6.78 19.21 -11.60
C ARG A 193 5.43 18.50 -11.77
N VAL A 194 5.34 17.23 -11.36
CA VAL A 194 4.07 16.49 -11.39
C VAL A 194 3.06 17.07 -10.39
N ARG A 195 3.50 17.46 -9.19
CA ARG A 195 2.62 18.09 -8.18
C ARG A 195 2.05 19.43 -8.66
N GLN A 196 2.77 20.19 -9.48
CA GLN A 196 2.29 21.46 -10.05
C GLN A 196 1.24 21.28 -11.17
N ARG A 197 1.15 20.09 -11.78
CA ARG A 197 0.21 19.80 -12.88
C ARG A 197 -1.09 19.16 -12.43
N LEU A 198 -1.09 18.55 -11.25
CA LEU A 198 -2.27 17.89 -10.69
C LEU A 198 -2.98 18.92 -9.79
N PRO A 199 -4.27 19.21 -10.03
CA PRO A 199 -5.07 20.05 -9.14
C PRO A 199 -5.21 19.43 -7.75
#